data_AF-A0A455SLQ1-F1
#
_entry.id   AF-A0A455SLQ1-F1
#
_cell.length_a   1.000
_cell.length_b   1.000
_cell.length_c   1.000
_cell.angle_alpha   90.00
_cell.angle_beta   90.00
_cell.angle_gamma   90.00
#
_symmetry.space_group_name_H-M   'P 1'
#
loop_
_entity.id
_entity.type
_entity.pdbx_description
1 polymer ?
#
loop_
_entity_poly.entity_id
_entity_poly.type
_entity_poly.pdbx_seq_one_letter_code
_entity_poly.pdbx_strand_id
1 'polypeptide(L)'
;MNELVQRLSQGKHPVVIGGSRPTLQEFQQRLTELGYVFLKFTGTRGGTDLGVRVDQSSTDLSQADFATGSGTVHVEGTLTLNYVPVRCIADIDLSTQGGTGYLVIMEGQPA
;
A
#
# COMPACT_ATOMS: atom_id res chain seq x y z
N MET A 1 -7.37 -17.35 11.86
CA MET A 1 -6.61 -16.24 11.24
C MET A 1 -6.02 -16.74 9.94
N ASN A 2 -6.08 -15.98 8.84
CA ASN A 2 -5.47 -16.38 7.57
C ASN A 2 -3.94 -16.19 7.61
N GLU A 3 -3.15 -17.16 7.14
CA GLU A 3 -1.67 -17.15 7.23
C GLU A 3 -1.04 -15.95 6.51
N LEU A 4 -1.58 -15.54 5.35
CA LEU A 4 -1.06 -14.40 4.59
C LEU A 4 -1.29 -13.09 5.37
N VAL A 5 -2.48 -12.91 5.92
CA VAL A 5 -2.82 -11.74 6.74
C VAL A 5 -1.91 -11.69 7.97
N GLN A 6 -1.73 -12.81 8.67
CA GLN A 6 -0.86 -12.88 9.84
C GLN A 6 0.60 -12.56 9.46
N ARG A 7 1.11 -13.15 8.38
CA ARG A 7 2.47 -12.89 7.89
C ARG A 7 2.66 -11.41 7.60
N LEU A 8 1.79 -10.79 6.82
CA LEU A 8 1.90 -9.39 6.42
C LEU A 8 1.61 -8.40 7.55
N SER A 9 1.01 -8.86 8.65
CA SER A 9 0.82 -8.08 9.87
C SER A 9 2.00 -8.20 10.85
N GLN A 10 2.96 -9.09 10.58
CA GLN A 10 4.11 -9.34 11.43
C GLN A 10 5.37 -8.70 10.85
N GLY A 11 5.56 -7.44 11.18
CA GLY A 11 6.73 -6.66 10.78
C GLY A 11 6.53 -5.97 9.43
N LYS A 12 7.62 -5.36 8.93
CA LYS A 12 7.64 -4.65 7.65
C LYS A 12 8.10 -5.57 6.53
N HIS A 13 7.47 -5.46 5.38
CA HIS A 13 7.76 -6.29 4.20
C HIS A 13 8.09 -5.42 2.99
N PRO A 14 8.94 -5.90 2.07
CA PRO A 14 9.22 -5.18 0.85
C PRO A 14 7.96 -5.06 0.00
N VAL A 15 7.69 -3.84 -0.44
CA VAL A 15 6.58 -3.48 -1.31
C VAL A 15 7.08 -2.69 -2.50
N VAL A 16 6.35 -2.79 -3.61
CA VAL A 16 6.53 -1.95 -4.80
C VAL A 16 5.18 -1.45 -5.28
N ILE A 17 5.18 -0.42 -6.12
CA ILE A 17 3.97 0.01 -6.82
C ILE A 17 3.48 -1.15 -7.70
N GLY A 18 2.23 -1.57 -7.50
CA GLY A 18 1.59 -2.70 -8.18
C GLY A 18 0.90 -2.32 -9.48
N GLY A 19 0.20 -3.29 -10.09
CA GLY A 19 -0.48 -3.12 -11.37
C GLY A 19 0.35 -3.49 -12.60
N SER A 20 -0.28 -3.46 -13.79
CA SER A 20 0.28 -4.04 -15.01
C SER A 20 1.45 -3.25 -15.61
N ARG A 21 1.44 -1.91 -15.47
CA ARG A 21 2.50 -0.99 -15.95
C ARG A 21 2.59 0.23 -15.04
N PRO A 22 3.10 0.08 -13.81
CA PRO A 22 3.12 1.18 -12.85
C PRO A 22 3.99 2.33 -13.38
N THR A 23 3.44 3.54 -13.33
CA THR A 23 4.16 4.80 -13.54
C THR A 23 3.92 5.72 -12.36
N LEU A 24 4.84 6.64 -12.08
CA LEU A 24 4.67 7.63 -11.01
C LEU A 24 3.45 8.53 -11.24
N GLN A 25 3.15 8.87 -12.49
CA GLN A 25 1.98 9.65 -12.85
C GLN A 25 0.68 8.89 -12.55
N GLU A 26 0.59 7.62 -12.94
CA GLU A 26 -0.59 6.79 -12.62
C GLU A 26 -0.73 6.59 -11.11
N PHE A 27 0.38 6.37 -10.40
CA PHE A 27 0.39 6.21 -8.95
C PHE A 27 -0.10 7.50 -8.25
N GLN A 28 0.38 8.67 -8.67
CA GLN A 28 -0.10 9.96 -8.18
C GLN A 28 -1.60 10.12 -8.41
N GLN A 29 -2.06 9.90 -9.64
CA GLN A 29 -3.48 10.02 -9.99
C GLN A 29 -4.35 9.11 -9.12
N ARG A 30 -3.88 7.88 -8.89
CA ARG A 30 -4.56 6.90 -8.03
C ARG A 30 -4.65 7.33 -6.57
N LEU A 31 -3.59 7.94 -6.04
CA LEU A 31 -3.55 8.48 -4.69
C LEU A 31 -4.50 9.68 -4.51
N THR A 32 -4.48 10.63 -5.45
CA THR A 32 -5.12 11.94 -5.25
C THR A 32 -6.52 12.05 -5.85
N GLU A 33 -6.76 11.44 -7.02
CA GLU A 33 -8.01 11.61 -7.76
C GLU A 33 -8.92 10.39 -7.62
N LEU A 34 -8.37 9.19 -7.78
CA LEU A 34 -9.18 7.97 -7.81
C LEU A 34 -9.43 7.37 -6.41
N GLY A 35 -8.54 7.65 -5.44
CA GLY A 35 -8.66 7.15 -4.07
C GLY A 35 -8.40 5.64 -3.93
N TYR A 36 -7.71 5.01 -4.89
CA TYR A 36 -7.32 3.60 -4.79
C TYR A 36 -6.03 3.30 -5.55
N VAL A 37 -5.12 2.57 -4.91
CA VAL A 37 -3.80 2.20 -5.46
C VAL A 37 -3.60 0.70 -5.45
N PHE A 38 -2.63 0.24 -6.24
CA PHE A 38 -2.14 -1.14 -6.20
C PHE A 38 -0.76 -1.16 -5.53
N LEU A 39 -0.61 -1.99 -4.51
CA LEU A 39 0.67 -2.23 -3.84
C LEU A 39 0.99 -3.72 -3.91
N LYS A 40 2.21 -4.04 -4.33
CA LYS A 40 2.66 -5.43 -4.46
C LYS A 40 3.68 -5.77 -3.39
N PHE A 41 3.29 -6.67 -2.49
CA PHE A 41 4.20 -7.28 -1.51
C PHE A 41 5.03 -8.34 -2.22
N THR A 42 6.33 -8.10 -2.38
CA THR A 42 7.20 -8.96 -3.19
C THR A 42 7.77 -10.14 -2.39
N GLY A 43 7.78 -10.04 -1.07
CA GLY A 43 8.27 -11.08 -0.15
C GLY A 43 7.34 -12.29 0.06
N THR A 44 6.27 -12.43 -0.74
CA THR A 44 5.34 -13.56 -0.71
C THR A 44 5.58 -14.49 -1.91
N ARG A 45 5.12 -15.75 -1.85
CA ARG A 45 5.33 -16.72 -2.95
C ARG A 45 4.54 -16.28 -4.19
N GLY A 46 5.23 -15.77 -5.21
CA GLY A 46 4.64 -15.22 -6.44
C GLY A 46 4.29 -13.72 -6.37
N GLY A 47 4.50 -13.09 -5.21
CA GLY A 47 4.06 -11.72 -4.93
C GLY A 47 2.57 -11.64 -4.63
N THR A 48 2.16 -10.64 -3.85
CA THR A 48 0.76 -10.39 -3.51
C THR A 48 0.43 -8.96 -3.91
N ASP A 49 -0.38 -8.80 -4.95
CA ASP A 49 -0.87 -7.50 -5.40
C ASP A 49 -2.18 -7.17 -4.69
N LEU A 50 -2.21 -6.03 -3.99
CA LEU A 50 -3.31 -5.60 -3.15
C LEU A 50 -3.86 -4.27 -3.67
N GLY A 51 -5.16 -4.25 -3.97
CA GLY A 51 -5.90 -3.00 -4.18
C GLY A 51 -6.23 -2.37 -2.83
N VAL A 52 -5.68 -1.19 -2.56
CA VAL A 52 -5.84 -0.47 -1.31
C VAL A 52 -6.70 0.77 -1.56
N ARG A 53 -7.79 0.92 -0.81
CA ARG A 53 -8.60 2.16 -0.81
C ARG A 53 -7.90 3.19 0.05
N VAL A 54 -7.45 4.27 -0.56
CA VAL A 54 -6.61 5.29 0.07
C VAL A 54 -7.40 6.05 1.12
N ASP A 55 -6.84 6.16 2.31
CA ASP A 55 -7.27 7.09 3.34
C ASP A 55 -6.51 8.41 3.14
N GLN A 56 -7.15 9.37 2.47
CA GLN A 56 -6.52 10.66 2.16
C GLN A 56 -6.15 11.47 3.40
N SER A 57 -6.80 11.21 4.55
CA SER A 57 -6.52 11.94 5.78
C SER A 57 -5.24 11.48 6.48
N SER A 58 -4.80 10.26 6.20
CA SER A 58 -3.63 9.63 6.82
C SER A 58 -2.48 9.39 5.85
N THR A 59 -2.76 9.49 4.54
CA THR A 59 -1.73 9.45 3.50
C THR A 59 -0.98 10.78 3.46
N ASP A 60 0.35 10.73 3.57
CA ASP A 60 1.22 11.91 3.51
C ASP A 60 2.01 11.92 2.20
N LEU A 61 1.78 12.97 1.41
CA LEU A 61 2.44 13.24 0.13
C LEU A 61 3.41 14.44 0.22
N SER A 62 3.60 15.03 1.40
CA SER A 62 4.35 16.29 1.58
C SER A 62 5.83 16.17 1.20
N GLN A 63 6.41 14.98 1.32
CA GLN A 63 7.80 14.69 0.96
C GLN A 63 7.95 14.14 -0.47
N ALA A 64 6.87 14.08 -1.25
CA ALA A 64 6.85 13.44 -2.55
C ALA A 64 6.96 14.45 -3.69
N ASP A 65 7.96 14.28 -4.56
CA ASP A 65 8.05 14.99 -5.83
C ASP A 65 7.88 14.00 -6.99
N PHE A 66 6.64 13.88 -7.46
CA PHE A 66 6.27 13.02 -8.59
C PHE A 66 6.81 13.50 -9.93
N ALA A 67 7.18 14.79 -10.06
CA ALA A 67 7.70 15.34 -11.30
C ALA A 67 9.16 14.98 -11.51
N THR A 68 9.97 15.01 -10.43
CA THR A 68 11.37 14.58 -10.46
C THR A 68 11.56 13.10 -10.11
N GLY A 69 10.52 12.45 -9.59
CA GLY A 69 10.56 11.06 -9.14
C GLY A 69 11.43 10.87 -7.89
N SER A 70 11.35 11.80 -6.95
CA SER A 70 12.17 11.81 -5.74
C SER A 70 11.33 11.97 -4.47
N GLY A 71 11.94 11.60 -3.34
CA GLY A 71 11.28 11.64 -2.04
C GLY A 71 10.44 10.40 -1.73
N THR A 72 9.62 10.51 -0.69
CA THR A 72 8.89 9.37 -0.12
C THR A 72 7.41 9.70 0.03
N VAL A 73 6.57 8.72 -0.26
CA VAL A 73 5.13 8.76 -0.05
C VAL A 73 4.79 7.81 1.10
N HIS A 74 4.04 8.31 2.09
CA HIS A 74 3.39 7.47 3.09
C HIS A 74 1.95 7.19 2.66
N VAL A 75 1.65 5.95 2.29
CA VAL A 75 0.31 5.51 1.90
C VAL A 75 -0.35 4.78 3.05
N GLU A 76 -1.55 5.21 3.40
CA GLU A 76 -2.44 4.46 4.27
C GLU A 76 -3.78 4.22 3.60
N GLY A 77 -4.38 3.07 3.86
CA GLY A 77 -5.69 2.76 3.32
C GLY A 77 -6.23 1.43 3.78
N THR A 78 -7.46 1.12 3.39
CA THR A 78 -8.18 -0.07 3.85
C THR A 78 -8.47 -1.04 2.72
N LEU A 79 -8.55 -2.32 3.07
CA LEU A 79 -9.00 -3.39 2.20
C LEU A 79 -9.52 -4.58 3.02
N THR A 80 -10.18 -5.51 2.36
CA THR A 80 -10.52 -6.81 2.94
C THR A 80 -9.66 -7.87 2.29
N LEU A 81 -8.77 -8.50 3.06
CA LEU A 81 -7.90 -9.58 2.60
C LEU A 81 -8.35 -10.90 3.22
N ASN A 82 -8.73 -11.88 2.39
CA ASN A 82 -9.19 -13.19 2.84
C ASN A 82 -10.27 -13.11 3.94
N TYR A 83 -11.28 -12.26 3.70
CA TYR A 83 -12.39 -11.96 4.63
C TYR A 83 -12.01 -11.22 5.92
N VAL A 84 -10.76 -10.80 6.07
CA VAL A 84 -10.31 -10.02 7.22
C VAL A 84 -10.18 -8.54 6.81
N PRO A 85 -10.92 -7.62 7.44
CA PRO A 85 -10.71 -6.19 7.23
C PRO A 85 -9.35 -5.78 7.81
N VAL A 86 -8.55 -5.11 6.98
CA VAL A 86 -7.20 -4.68 7.33
C VAL A 86 -6.94 -3.25 6.83
N ARG A 87 -6.05 -2.55 7.52
CA ARG A 87 -5.42 -1.31 7.07
C ARG A 87 -4.04 -1.63 6.54
N CYS A 88 -3.73 -1.20 5.32
CA CYS A 88 -2.41 -1.27 4.73
C CYS A 88 -1.69 0.06 4.98
N ILE A 89 -0.45 -0.04 5.45
CA ILE A 89 0.44 1.08 5.71
C ILE A 89 1.72 0.81 4.93
N ALA A 90 2.14 1.74 4.07
CA ALA A 90 3.32 1.57 3.23
C ALA A 90 4.06 2.89 3.01
N ASP A 91 5.39 2.84 3.14
CA ASP A 91 6.31 3.90 2.77
C ASP A 91 6.94 3.54 1.41
N ILE A 92 6.80 4.41 0.40
CA ILE A 92 7.30 4.19 -0.96
C ILE A 92 8.28 5.30 -1.34
N ASP A 93 9.50 4.91 -1.68
CA ASP A 93 10.49 5.80 -2.28
C ASP A 93 10.19 5.94 -3.79
N LEU A 94 9.99 7.17 -4.27
CA LEU A 94 9.61 7.42 -5.66
C LEU A 94 10.72 7.11 -6.67
N SER A 95 11.99 7.19 -6.26
CA SER A 95 13.14 6.95 -7.12
C SER A 95 13.31 5.46 -7.43
N THR A 96 13.01 4.61 -6.44
CA THR A 96 13.07 3.15 -6.58
C THR A 96 11.73 2.52 -6.91
N GLN A 97 10.63 3.26 -6.73
CA GLN A 97 9.24 2.76 -6.79
C GLN A 97 8.97 1.60 -5.82
N GLY A 98 9.76 1.52 -4.77
CA GLY A 98 9.73 0.46 -3.77
C GLY A 98 9.90 1.02 -2.37
N GLY A 99 9.68 0.15 -1.38
CA GLY A 99 9.85 0.51 0.02
C GLY A 99 9.33 -0.59 0.93
N THR A 100 8.71 -0.20 2.05
CA THR A 100 8.25 -1.15 3.05
C THR A 100 6.80 -0.92 3.44
N GLY A 101 6.05 -2.00 3.61
CA GLY A 101 4.67 -1.94 4.09
C GLY A 101 4.30 -3.12 4.97
N TYR A 102 3.16 -2.98 5.64
CA TYR A 102 2.60 -3.99 6.53
C TYR A 102 1.09 -3.80 6.64
N LEU A 103 0.41 -4.80 7.23
CA LEU A 103 -1.01 -4.77 7.49
C LEU A 103 -1.28 -4.60 8.99
N VAL A 104 -2.34 -3.88 9.31
CA VAL A 104 -2.92 -3.80 10.64
C VAL A 104 -4.32 -4.39 10.56
N ILE A 105 -4.61 -5.38 11.39
CA ILE A 105 -5.93 -5.98 11.41
C ILE A 105 -6.88 -5.02 12.08
N MET A 106 -7.98 -4.71 11.40
CA MET A 106 -9.04 -3.91 11.97
C MET A 106 -9.93 -4.88 12.73
N GLU A 107 -9.87 -4.84 14.06
CA GLU A 107 -10.83 -5.60 14.85
C GLU A 107 -12.23 -5.07 14.51
N GLY A 108 -13.07 -5.96 13.99
CA GLY A 108 -14.48 -5.66 13.83
C GLY A 108 -15.05 -5.38 15.21
N GLN A 109 -15.50 -4.16 15.44
CA GLN A 109 -16.53 -3.90 16.41
C GLN A 109 -17.63 -4.96 16.19
N PRO A 110 -18.04 -5.72 17.22
CA PRO A 110 -19.02 -6.79 17.03
C PRO A 110 -20.25 -6.22 16.34
N ALA A 111 -20.70 -6.91 15.29
CA ALA A 111 -21.95 -6.62 14.60
C ALA A 111 -23.13 -6.63 15.58
#